data_AF-A0A538CQD4-F1
#
_entry.id   AF-A0A538CQD4-F1
#
_cell.length_a   1.000
_cell.length_b   1.000
_cell.length_c   1.000
_cell.angle_alpha   90.00
_cell.angle_beta   90.00
_cell.angle_gamma   90.00
#
_symmetry.space_group_name_H-M   'P 1'
#
loop_
_entity.id
_entity.type
_entity.pdbx_description
1 polymer ?
#
loop_
_entity_poly.entity_id
_entity_poly.type
_entity_poly.pdbx_seq_one_letter_code
_entity_poly.pdbx_strand_id
1 'polypeptide(L)'
;ETALQPPRTMFAWSFDGIMPKAVAGVTRRGVPLIATVITIAGSIAAFAWAVYIAKNFFQVIVYATLAQLITHVLIGVSAISFPYRRKALYQASVSAKEVAGIPLTVVAGIGAILTSVFLYWAFFHYPFFGLQAKQNIIYWVGGAVLFGLLWYVGARYIRRQEGVNIDRVYAEIPPE
;
A
#
# COMPACT_ATOMS: atom_id res chain seq x y z
N GLU A 1 2.93 4.99 -18.65
CA GLU A 1 2.03 4.02 -17.99
C GLU A 1 1.89 4.23 -16.48
N THR A 2 2.92 4.69 -15.78
CA THR A 2 2.93 4.87 -14.31
C THR A 2 1.94 5.90 -13.76
N ALA A 3 1.54 6.91 -14.54
CA ALA A 3 0.58 7.94 -14.11
C ALA A 3 -0.86 7.43 -13.89
N LEU A 4 -1.22 6.25 -14.41
CA LEU A 4 -2.57 5.67 -14.28
C LEU A 4 -2.70 4.71 -13.09
N GLN A 5 -1.60 4.42 -12.38
CA GLN A 5 -1.60 3.49 -11.27
C GLN A 5 -2.44 3.98 -10.08
N PRO A 6 -2.34 5.25 -9.61
CA PRO A 6 -3.07 5.69 -8.43
C PRO A 6 -4.61 5.68 -8.60
N PRO A 7 -5.18 6.13 -9.74
CA PRO A 7 -6.62 6.04 -9.94
C PRO A 7 -7.14 4.59 -10.00
N ARG A 8 -6.35 3.65 -10.55
CA ARG A 8 -6.71 2.22 -10.57
C ARG A 8 -6.68 1.59 -9.19
N THR A 9 -5.71 1.95 -8.35
CA THR A 9 -5.67 1.48 -6.96
C THR A 9 -6.83 2.02 -6.14
N MET A 10 -7.19 3.30 -6.32
CA MET A 10 -8.36 3.89 -5.66
C MET A 10 -9.67 3.26 -6.11
N PHE A 11 -9.77 2.89 -7.39
CA PHE A 11 -10.90 2.12 -7.90
C PHE A 11 -11.00 0.76 -7.20
N ALA A 12 -9.92 -0.02 -7.14
CA ALA A 12 -9.89 -1.30 -6.42
C ALA A 12 -10.30 -1.14 -4.94
N TRP A 13 -9.76 -0.14 -4.25
CA TRP A 13 -10.13 0.14 -2.85
C TRP A 13 -11.61 0.51 -2.65
N SER A 14 -12.27 1.06 -3.65
CA SER A 14 -13.70 1.32 -3.62
C SER A 14 -14.52 0.03 -3.76
N PHE A 15 -14.08 -0.91 -4.59
CA PHE A 15 -14.66 -2.27 -4.67
C PHE A 15 -14.46 -3.05 -3.38
N ASP A 16 -13.29 -2.91 -2.75
CA ASP A 16 -12.97 -3.48 -1.45
C ASP A 16 -13.76 -2.81 -0.29
N GLY A 17 -14.53 -1.76 -0.57
CA GLY A 17 -15.31 -1.03 0.43
C GLY A 17 -14.51 -0.06 1.30
N ILE A 18 -13.19 0.08 1.07
CA ILE A 18 -12.27 0.95 1.82
C ILE A 18 -12.43 2.43 1.43
N MET A 19 -12.80 2.70 0.17
CA MET A 19 -13.13 4.05 -0.31
C MET A 19 -14.63 4.20 -0.59
N PRO A 20 -15.17 5.45 -0.59
CA PRO A 20 -16.55 5.70 -1.00
C PRO A 20 -16.81 5.27 -2.44
N LYS A 21 -18.03 4.75 -2.71
CA LYS A 21 -18.42 4.26 -4.05
C LYS A 21 -18.25 5.34 -5.14
N ALA A 22 -18.41 6.61 -4.78
CA ALA A 22 -18.21 7.75 -5.67
C ALA A 22 -16.80 7.80 -6.29
N VAL A 23 -15.77 7.30 -5.58
CA VAL A 23 -14.39 7.27 -6.09
C VAL A 23 -14.21 6.28 -7.25
N ALA A 24 -15.05 5.24 -7.31
CA ALA A 24 -15.11 4.33 -8.46
C ALA A 24 -15.94 4.90 -9.64
N GLY A 25 -16.55 6.08 -9.48
CA GLY A 25 -17.33 6.71 -10.55
C GLY A 25 -16.46 7.09 -11.75
N VAL A 26 -16.74 6.44 -12.89
CA VAL A 26 -16.10 6.74 -14.17
C VAL A 26 -17.01 7.59 -15.04
N THR A 27 -16.41 8.51 -15.81
CA THR A 27 -17.13 9.30 -16.83
C THR A 27 -17.52 8.41 -18.01
N ARG A 28 -18.36 8.92 -18.94
CA ARG A 28 -18.72 8.21 -20.20
C ARG A 28 -17.50 7.73 -21.01
N ARG A 29 -16.33 8.34 -20.83
CA ARG A 29 -15.08 7.98 -21.52
C ARG A 29 -14.19 7.02 -20.71
N GLY A 30 -14.70 6.46 -19.61
CA GLY A 30 -13.97 5.51 -18.77
C GLY A 30 -12.93 6.13 -17.83
N VAL A 31 -12.89 7.47 -17.70
CA VAL A 31 -11.93 8.15 -16.82
C VAL A 31 -12.51 8.28 -15.41
N PRO A 32 -11.83 7.77 -14.36
CA PRO A 32 -12.23 7.94 -12.97
C PRO A 32 -11.87 9.34 -12.49
N LEU A 33 -12.77 10.30 -12.72
CA LEU A 33 -12.51 11.73 -12.51
C LEU A 33 -12.20 12.05 -11.04
N ILE A 34 -12.99 11.51 -10.11
CA ILE A 34 -12.84 11.78 -8.67
C ILE A 34 -11.48 11.24 -8.18
N ALA A 35 -11.13 10.00 -8.52
CA ALA A 35 -9.83 9.43 -8.17
C ALA A 35 -8.66 10.23 -8.76
N THR A 36 -8.82 10.74 -9.99
CA THR A 36 -7.82 11.59 -10.65
C THR A 36 -7.65 12.92 -9.90
N VAL A 37 -8.75 13.59 -9.54
CA VAL A 37 -8.70 14.84 -8.77
C VAL A 37 -8.05 14.63 -7.41
N ILE A 38 -8.38 13.54 -6.70
CA ILE A 38 -7.75 13.20 -5.42
C ILE A 38 -6.24 12.99 -5.59
N THR A 39 -5.83 12.28 -6.65
CA THR A 39 -4.41 12.03 -6.94
C THR A 39 -3.65 13.34 -7.22
N ILE A 40 -4.24 14.24 -8.02
CA ILE A 40 -3.66 15.54 -8.33
C ILE A 40 -3.56 16.41 -7.07
N ALA A 41 -4.64 16.47 -6.28
CA ALA A 41 -4.66 17.20 -5.02
C ALA A 41 -3.59 16.67 -4.04
N GLY A 42 -3.46 15.35 -3.92
CA GLY A 42 -2.41 14.72 -3.11
C GLY A 42 -1.00 15.03 -3.62
N SER A 43 -0.80 15.09 -4.93
CA SER A 43 0.48 15.42 -5.55
C SER A 43 0.87 16.88 -5.29
N ILE A 44 -0.10 17.80 -5.40
CA ILE A 44 0.09 19.22 -5.08
C ILE A 44 0.40 19.40 -3.59
N ALA A 45 -0.32 18.71 -2.71
CA ALA A 45 -0.07 18.76 -1.27
C ALA A 45 1.32 18.22 -0.91
N ALA A 46 1.75 17.11 -1.53
CA ALA A 46 3.09 16.57 -1.35
C ALA A 46 4.18 17.53 -1.85
N PHE A 47 3.94 18.21 -2.98
CA PHE A 47 4.84 19.23 -3.50
C PHE A 47 4.92 20.46 -2.59
N ALA A 48 3.77 20.96 -2.11
CA ALA A 48 3.71 22.05 -1.14
C ALA A 48 4.45 21.68 0.16
N TRP A 49 4.27 20.45 0.65
CA TRP A 49 5.03 19.95 1.79
C TRP A 49 6.54 19.94 1.52
N ALA A 50 6.96 19.52 0.34
CA ALA A 50 8.37 19.51 -0.07
C ALA A 50 9.00 20.90 -0.14
N VAL A 51 8.23 21.92 -0.51
CA VAL A 51 8.73 23.30 -0.68
C VAL A 51 8.68 24.09 0.63
N TYR A 52 7.60 23.98 1.40
CA TYR A 52 7.34 24.86 2.53
C TYR A 52 7.73 24.28 3.90
N ILE A 53 7.80 22.95 4.02
CA ILE A 53 7.96 22.27 5.32
C ILE A 53 9.22 21.40 5.33
N ALA A 54 9.48 20.65 4.26
CA ALA A 54 10.69 19.87 4.16
C ALA A 54 11.90 20.78 3.95
N LYS A 55 13.01 20.49 4.64
CA LYS A 55 14.25 21.26 4.48
C LYS A 55 14.89 21.04 3.12
N ASN A 56 14.67 19.86 2.53
CA ASN A 56 15.20 19.43 1.25
C ASN A 56 14.19 18.52 0.54
N PHE A 57 14.07 18.64 -0.78
CA PHE A 57 13.22 17.78 -1.61
C PHE A 57 13.54 16.28 -1.45
N PHE A 58 14.83 15.93 -1.32
CA PHE A 58 15.27 14.56 -1.08
C PHE A 58 14.71 13.94 0.21
N GLN A 59 14.44 14.75 1.23
CA GLN A 59 13.90 14.28 2.51
C GLN A 59 12.48 13.73 2.36
N VAL A 60 11.67 14.33 1.49
CA VAL A 60 10.31 13.86 1.16
C VAL A 60 10.36 12.48 0.50
N ILE A 61 11.29 12.28 -0.44
CA ILE A 61 11.47 11.00 -1.12
C ILE A 61 11.88 9.92 -0.12
N VAL A 62 12.81 10.24 0.79
CA VAL A 62 13.25 9.29 1.82
C VAL A 62 12.09 8.91 2.73
N TYR A 63 11.31 9.87 3.22
CA TYR A 63 10.15 9.59 4.07
C TYR A 63 9.07 8.77 3.36
N ALA A 64 8.76 9.09 2.10
CA ALA A 64 7.83 8.31 1.28
C ALA A 64 8.33 6.86 1.09
N THR A 65 9.63 6.69 0.84
CA THR A 65 10.27 5.37 0.69
C THR A 65 10.18 4.58 2.00
N LEU A 66 10.52 5.19 3.14
CA LEU A 66 10.42 4.55 4.45
C LEU A 66 8.99 4.13 4.77
N ALA A 67 7.98 4.93 4.43
CA ALA A 67 6.59 4.52 4.59
C ALA A 67 6.23 3.32 3.68
N GLN A 68 6.70 3.34 2.42
CA GLN A 68 6.48 2.26 1.46
C GLN A 68 7.14 0.93 1.87
N LEU A 69 8.28 0.96 2.57
CA LEU A 69 8.95 -0.25 3.06
C LEU A 69 8.10 -1.02 4.08
N ILE A 70 7.27 -0.34 4.87
CA ILE A 70 6.32 -1.00 5.79
C ILE A 70 5.36 -1.88 4.99
N THR A 71 4.80 -1.32 3.91
CA THR A 71 3.90 -2.06 3.02
C THR A 71 4.59 -3.24 2.37
N HIS A 72 5.88 -3.11 1.98
CA HIS A 72 6.64 -4.24 1.43
C HIS A 72 6.83 -5.38 2.43
N VAL A 73 7.06 -5.07 3.71
CA VAL A 73 7.12 -6.08 4.77
C VAL A 73 5.77 -6.80 4.90
N LEU A 74 4.66 -6.06 4.90
CA LEU A 74 3.31 -6.65 4.95
C LEU A 74 3.01 -7.53 3.74
N ILE A 75 3.45 -7.12 2.54
CA ILE A 75 3.37 -7.92 1.32
C ILE A 75 4.19 -9.21 1.47
N GLY A 76 5.41 -9.11 1.99
CA GLY A 76 6.27 -10.27 2.23
C GLY A 76 5.65 -11.27 3.22
N VAL A 77 5.08 -10.79 4.33
CA VAL A 77 4.35 -11.63 5.29
C VAL A 77 3.14 -12.28 4.64
N SER A 78 2.40 -11.54 3.83
CA SER A 78 1.24 -12.06 3.08
C SER A 78 1.66 -13.16 2.12
N ALA A 79 2.74 -12.95 1.36
CA ALA A 79 3.29 -13.93 0.41
C ALA A 79 3.76 -15.22 1.11
N ILE A 80 4.40 -15.12 2.28
CA ILE A 80 4.79 -16.29 3.08
C ILE A 80 3.57 -17.06 3.59
N SER A 81 2.54 -16.36 4.06
CA SER A 81 1.34 -16.99 4.63
C SER A 81 0.38 -17.56 3.58
N PHE A 82 0.43 -17.06 2.35
CA PHE A 82 -0.46 -17.40 1.25
C PHE A 82 -0.57 -18.91 0.95
N PRO A 83 0.53 -19.66 0.72
CA PRO A 83 0.45 -21.09 0.43
C PRO A 83 -0.10 -21.92 1.60
N TYR A 84 0.02 -21.45 2.84
CA TYR A 84 -0.45 -22.20 4.01
C TYR A 84 -1.90 -21.91 4.38
N ARG A 85 -2.35 -20.65 4.25
CA ARG A 85 -3.71 -20.24 4.62
C ARG A 85 -4.73 -20.46 3.52
N ARG A 86 -4.33 -20.33 2.25
CA ARG A 86 -5.23 -20.40 1.09
C ARG A 86 -4.70 -21.40 0.05
N LYS A 87 -4.44 -22.63 0.49
CA LYS A 87 -3.88 -23.74 -0.32
C LYS A 87 -4.60 -23.93 -1.66
N ALA A 88 -5.93 -23.98 -1.67
CA ALA A 88 -6.71 -24.18 -2.88
C ALA A 88 -6.49 -23.05 -3.91
N LEU A 89 -6.47 -21.80 -3.46
CA LEU A 89 -6.22 -20.63 -4.32
C LEU A 89 -4.77 -20.57 -4.78
N TYR A 90 -3.82 -20.96 -3.92
CA TYR A 90 -2.41 -21.04 -4.28
C TYR A 90 -2.19 -22.08 -5.40
N GLN A 91 -2.75 -23.28 -5.26
CA GLN A 91 -2.64 -24.35 -6.26
C GLN A 91 -3.31 -24.01 -7.59
N ALA A 92 -4.40 -23.23 -7.58
CA ALA A 92 -5.04 -22.72 -8.78
C ALA A 92 -4.24 -21.60 -9.47
N SER A 93 -3.23 -21.02 -8.81
CA SER A 93 -2.48 -19.88 -9.33
C SER A 93 -1.25 -20.29 -10.14
N VAL A 94 -0.85 -19.45 -11.11
CA VAL A 94 0.41 -19.61 -11.87
C VAL A 94 1.66 -19.54 -10.95
N SER A 95 1.48 -19.01 -9.74
CA SER A 95 2.51 -18.90 -8.70
C SER A 95 2.70 -20.18 -7.88
N ALA A 96 1.99 -21.27 -8.21
CA ALA A 96 2.15 -22.62 -7.65
C ALA A 96 3.47 -23.30 -8.08
N LYS A 97 4.57 -22.56 -8.08
CA LYS A 97 5.91 -23.07 -8.39
C LYS A 97 6.69 -23.26 -7.09
N GLU A 98 7.49 -24.30 -7.05
CA GLU A 98 8.37 -24.59 -5.93
C GLU A 98 9.83 -24.49 -6.39
N VAL A 99 10.69 -23.98 -5.52
CA VAL A 99 12.13 -23.96 -5.69
C VAL A 99 12.72 -24.79 -4.56
N ALA A 100 13.38 -25.90 -4.90
CA ALA A 100 13.95 -26.84 -3.92
C ALA A 100 12.93 -27.34 -2.87
N GLY A 101 11.66 -27.55 -3.27
CA GLY A 101 10.57 -28.01 -2.39
C GLY A 101 9.96 -26.92 -1.49
N ILE A 102 10.35 -25.65 -1.67
CA ILE A 102 9.76 -24.50 -0.97
C ILE A 102 8.91 -23.70 -1.96
N PRO A 103 7.66 -23.31 -1.62
CA PRO A 103 6.84 -22.45 -2.47
C PRO A 103 7.57 -21.16 -2.85
N LEU A 104 7.60 -20.82 -4.13
CA LEU A 104 8.28 -19.63 -4.66
C LEU A 104 7.78 -18.34 -3.99
N THR A 105 6.50 -18.30 -3.61
CA THR A 105 5.88 -17.19 -2.88
C THR A 105 6.49 -16.97 -1.50
N VAL A 106 6.92 -18.05 -0.82
CA VAL A 106 7.63 -17.96 0.47
C VAL A 106 9.03 -17.39 0.26
N VAL A 107 9.76 -17.90 -0.73
CA VAL A 107 11.12 -17.41 -1.04
C VAL A 107 11.09 -15.92 -1.41
N ALA A 108 10.17 -15.53 -2.30
CA ALA A 108 9.98 -14.13 -2.69
C ALA A 108 9.56 -13.26 -1.50
N GLY A 109 8.68 -13.76 -0.62
CA GLY A 109 8.24 -13.04 0.57
C GLY A 109 9.37 -12.81 1.58
N ILE A 110 10.21 -13.82 1.81
CA ILE A 110 11.42 -13.69 2.66
C ILE A 110 12.38 -12.67 2.03
N GLY A 111 12.64 -12.76 0.73
CA GLY A 111 13.49 -11.81 0.01
C GLY A 111 13.00 -10.37 0.12
N ALA A 112 11.68 -10.15 -0.01
CA ALA A 112 11.06 -8.85 0.15
C ALA A 112 11.25 -8.28 1.57
N ILE A 113 11.08 -9.11 2.61
CA ILE A 113 11.29 -8.70 4.00
C ILE A 113 12.77 -8.37 4.24
N LEU A 114 13.68 -9.26 3.86
CA LEU A 114 15.12 -9.06 4.05
C LEU A 114 15.61 -7.80 3.35
N THR A 115 15.18 -7.57 2.11
CA THR A 115 15.51 -6.37 1.35
C THR A 115 14.94 -5.12 2.03
N SER A 116 13.70 -5.18 2.50
CA SER A 116 13.07 -4.04 3.20
C SER A 116 13.78 -3.69 4.49
N VAL A 117 14.16 -4.70 5.29
CA VAL A 117 14.92 -4.53 6.54
C VAL A 117 16.32 -3.97 6.26
N PHE A 118 16.99 -4.51 5.24
CA PHE A 118 18.30 -4.01 4.81
C PHE A 118 18.23 -2.55 4.37
N LEU A 119 17.22 -2.19 3.57
CA LEU A 119 17.03 -0.80 3.15
C LEU A 119 16.76 0.12 4.34
N TYR A 120 15.90 -0.29 5.27
CA TYR A 120 15.70 0.45 6.52
C TYR A 120 17.02 0.71 7.24
N TRP A 121 17.82 -0.34 7.46
CA TRP A 121 19.12 -0.21 8.08
C TRP A 121 20.03 0.76 7.29
N ALA A 122 20.11 0.62 5.97
CA ALA A 122 20.95 1.46 5.12
C ALA A 122 20.55 2.95 5.20
N PHE A 123 19.24 3.25 5.16
CA PHE A 123 18.74 4.62 5.29
C PHE A 123 19.15 5.25 6.63
N PHE A 124 19.09 4.51 7.73
CA PHE A 124 19.48 5.01 9.06
C PHE A 124 20.99 5.03 9.30
N HIS A 125 21.75 4.14 8.64
CA HIS A 125 23.19 4.01 8.83
C HIS A 125 23.96 5.12 8.09
N TYR A 126 23.57 5.45 6.86
CA TYR A 126 24.28 6.43 6.05
C TYR A 126 23.78 7.86 6.32
N PRO A 127 24.66 8.77 6.79
CA PRO A 127 24.27 10.15 7.14
C PRO A 127 23.80 10.97 5.92
N PHE A 128 24.17 10.54 4.71
CA PHE A 128 23.76 11.11 3.43
C PHE A 128 22.23 11.27 3.30
N PHE A 129 21.45 10.36 3.89
CA PHE A 129 19.99 10.39 3.78
C PHE A 129 19.29 11.42 4.69
N GLY A 130 20.05 12.15 5.52
CA GLY A 130 19.51 13.26 6.31
C GLY A 130 18.55 12.85 7.44
N LEU A 131 18.60 11.59 7.87
CA LEU A 131 17.72 11.00 8.91
C LEU A 131 18.21 11.19 10.36
N GLN A 132 19.17 12.09 10.57
CA GLN A 132 19.81 12.31 11.87
C GLN A 132 18.82 12.80 12.96
N ALA A 133 17.75 13.50 12.57
CA ALA A 133 16.68 13.90 13.48
C ALA A 133 15.57 12.82 13.55
N LYS A 134 15.80 11.78 14.36
CA LYS A 134 14.87 10.63 14.53
C LYS A 134 13.43 11.04 14.88
N GLN A 135 13.24 12.16 15.57
CA GLN A 135 11.92 12.69 15.94
C GLN A 135 11.02 12.95 14.72
N ASN A 136 11.55 13.54 13.64
CA ASN A 136 10.75 13.90 12.47
C ASN A 136 10.20 12.68 11.74
N ILE A 137 10.94 11.56 11.74
CA ILE A 137 10.52 10.32 11.08
C ILE A 137 9.31 9.70 11.78
N ILE A 138 9.33 9.67 13.11
CA ILE A 138 8.23 9.10 13.90
C ILE A 138 6.94 9.88 13.64
N TYR A 139 7.01 11.22 13.60
CA TYR A 139 5.84 12.04 13.31
C TYR A 139 5.30 11.81 11.89
N TRP A 140 6.15 11.82 10.86
CA TRP A 140 5.69 11.71 9.48
C TRP A 140 5.30 10.28 9.09
N VAL A 141 6.17 9.30 9.33
CA VAL A 141 5.91 7.90 8.97
C VAL A 141 4.87 7.30 9.92
N GLY A 142 5.01 7.53 11.23
CA GLY A 142 4.03 7.06 12.21
C GLY A 142 2.67 7.71 12.02
N GLY A 143 2.62 9.02 11.70
CA GLY A 143 1.40 9.72 11.35
C GLY A 143 0.71 9.15 10.10
N ALA A 144 1.48 8.83 9.05
CA ALA A 144 0.94 8.21 7.84
C ALA A 144 0.36 6.81 8.11
N VAL A 145 1.06 5.99 8.91
CA VAL A 145 0.57 4.65 9.32
C VAL A 145 -0.69 4.78 10.17
N LEU A 146 -0.69 5.68 11.15
CA LEU A 146 -1.85 5.91 12.02
C LEU A 146 -3.04 6.42 11.21
N PHE A 147 -2.84 7.35 10.27
CA PHE A 147 -3.88 7.83 9.37
C PHE A 147 -4.48 6.69 8.55
N GLY A 148 -3.64 5.84 7.95
CA GLY A 148 -4.09 4.66 7.20
C GLY A 148 -4.91 3.69 8.06
N LEU A 149 -4.47 3.46 9.30
CA LEU A 149 -5.18 2.60 10.25
C LEU A 149 -6.55 3.19 10.64
N LEU A 150 -6.59 4.48 10.99
CA LEU A 150 -7.83 5.19 11.33
C LEU A 150 -8.80 5.21 10.15
N TRP A 151 -8.29 5.44 8.94
CA TRP A 151 -9.09 5.37 7.72
C TRP A 151 -9.72 4.00 7.53
N TYR A 152 -8.93 2.92 7.65
CA TYR A 152 -9.42 1.55 7.51
C TYR A 152 -10.49 1.22 8.57
N VAL A 153 -10.26 1.58 9.83
CA VAL A 153 -11.23 1.34 10.91
C VAL A 153 -12.51 2.14 10.70
N GLY A 154 -12.40 3.41 10.28
CA GLY A 154 -13.54 4.26 9.96
C GLY A 154 -14.36 3.70 8.80
N ALA A 155 -13.71 3.33 7.70
CA ALA A 155 -14.36 2.67 6.57
C ALA A 155 -15.05 1.37 6.99
N ARG A 156 -14.38 0.53 7.78
CA ARG A 156 -14.95 -0.73 8.30
C ARG A 156 -16.20 -0.47 9.15
N TYR A 157 -16.18 0.55 10.01
CA TYR A 157 -17.31 0.89 10.85
C TYR A 157 -18.52 1.34 10.02
N ILE A 158 -18.32 2.25 9.07
CA ILE A 158 -19.38 2.75 8.18
C ILE A 158 -19.97 1.61 7.34
N ARG A 159 -19.13 0.76 6.72
CA ARG A 159 -19.60 -0.36 5.88
C ARG A 159 -20.34 -1.44 6.66
N ARG A 160 -19.94 -1.66 7.92
CA ARG A 160 -20.66 -2.55 8.83
C ARG A 160 -22.08 -2.03 9.14
N GLN A 161 -22.26 -0.71 9.20
CA GLN A 161 -23.58 -0.08 9.33
C GLN A 161 -24.42 -0.19 8.05
N GLU A 162 -23.78 -0.20 6.87
CA GLU A 162 -24.43 -0.39 5.57
C GLU A 162 -24.80 -1.86 5.27
N GLY A 163 -24.52 -2.81 6.18
CA GLY A 163 -24.81 -4.23 6.00
C GLY A 163 -23.90 -4.96 5.01
N VAL A 164 -22.84 -4.31 4.50
CA VAL A 164 -21.87 -4.90 3.57
C VAL A 164 -20.73 -5.52 4.37
N ASN A 165 -20.61 -6.85 4.31
CA ASN A 165 -19.53 -7.55 4.99
C ASN A 165 -18.27 -7.57 4.11
N ILE A 166 -17.38 -6.59 4.31
CA ILE A 166 -16.11 -6.46 3.60
C ILE A 166 -15.30 -7.78 3.64
N ASP A 167 -15.41 -8.53 4.74
CA ASP A 167 -14.68 -9.78 4.93
C ASP A 167 -15.10 -10.89 3.94
N ARG A 168 -16.30 -10.79 3.33
CA ARG A 168 -16.77 -11.74 2.30
C ARG A 168 -16.28 -11.43 0.89
N VAL A 169 -15.88 -10.18 0.60
CA VAL A 169 -15.37 -9.80 -0.73
C VAL A 169 -14.09 -10.58 -1.09
N TYR A 170 -13.30 -10.93 -0.09
CA TYR A 170 -12.06 -11.70 -0.25
C TYR A 170 -12.25 -13.22 -0.05
N ALA A 171 -13.49 -13.70 0.09
CA ALA A 171 -13.76 -15.11 0.31
C ALA A 171 -13.72 -15.91 -1.00
N GLU A 172 -14.14 -15.30 -2.11
CA GLU A 172 -14.26 -15.95 -3.41
C GLU A 172 -13.54 -15.12 -4.49
N ILE A 173 -12.88 -15.78 -5.43
CA ILE A 173 -12.41 -15.12 -6.65
C ILE A 173 -13.69 -14.71 -7.41
N PRO A 174 -13.85 -13.43 -7.81
CA PRO A 174 -14.96 -13.06 -8.67
C PRO A 174 -14.97 -14.00 -9.89
N PRO A 175 -16.09 -14.72 -10.16
CA PRO A 175 -16.20 -15.41 -11.43
C PRO A 175 -16.08 -14.35 -12.52
N GLU A 176 -15.18 -14.62 -13.46
CA GLU A 176 -14.82 -13.71 -14.56
C GLU A 176 -16.05 -13.26 -15.37
#